data_AF-A0A418TAJ3-F1
#
_entry.id   AF-A0A418TAJ3-F1
#
_cell.length_a   1.000
_cell.length_b   1.000
_cell.length_c   1.000
_cell.angle_alpha   90.00
_cell.angle_beta   90.00
_cell.angle_gamma   90.00
#
_symmetry.space_group_name_H-M   'P 1'
#
loop_
_entity.id
_entity.type
_entity.pdbx_description
1 polymer ?
#
loop_
_entity_poly.entity_id
_entity_poly.type
_entity_poly.pdbx_seq_one_letter_code
_entity_poly.pdbx_strand_id
1 'polypeptide(L)'
;MYIFWFLLFTLAVIYGQGRMFKRLALRKLSYSRKFRQHTCFAGDEIELVEQLENRKSLPVPWLRVESQLPAQLQFRQGENIEVSSGSLYQNHRSFFSLGSYKRLTRTHSIKALKRGCYRLNSVTMTGGDLLGVFLNHTQFQLNDELVVYPRPADVPFHLLPSRSMQGEYTVKRFIVPDPFVVAGSREYQPGDSMKQINWKASARTGGLQVHQYDYTAERNILILLNVEDSESMWRSVSNEPLIERGIEWAAGIANAAIVEGMAAGFAANMPIESGLDSARIESSRGHEHMLLLLEVMAMLQLSRTVAFKQLLEHEASLGYSDRDIVILSAYWNDSLELASERLRAGGNSVTVWEIPSAKSDPEHAEASVKAREGMSA
;
A
#
# COMPACT_ATOMS: atom_id res chain seq x y z
N MET A 1 -16.50 71.31 -15.81
CA MET A 1 -15.03 71.28 -15.57
C MET A 1 -14.65 70.46 -14.33
N TYR A 2 -15.29 70.65 -13.16
CA TYR A 2 -15.00 69.87 -11.94
C TYR A 2 -15.21 68.34 -12.09
N ILE A 3 -16.24 67.92 -12.81
CA ILE A 3 -16.52 66.50 -13.06
C ILE A 3 -15.37 65.82 -13.83
N PHE A 4 -14.78 66.51 -14.80
CA PHE A 4 -13.66 65.97 -15.59
C PHE A 4 -12.42 65.75 -14.72
N TRP A 5 -12.06 66.74 -13.89
CA TRP A 5 -10.92 66.63 -12.97
C TRP A 5 -11.14 65.58 -11.88
N PHE A 6 -12.36 65.46 -11.36
CA PHE A 6 -12.73 64.41 -10.42
C PHE A 6 -12.58 63.01 -11.05
N LEU A 7 -13.03 62.84 -12.29
CA LEU A 7 -12.93 61.57 -13.02
C LEU A 7 -11.46 61.22 -13.30
N LEU A 8 -10.66 62.20 -13.74
CA LEU A 8 -9.23 62.03 -14.01
C LEU A 8 -8.44 61.69 -12.73
N PHE A 9 -8.74 62.35 -11.60
CA PHE A 9 -8.14 62.02 -10.31
C PHE A 9 -8.51 60.61 -9.84
N THR A 10 -9.79 60.24 -9.96
CA THR A 10 -10.27 58.89 -9.62
C THR A 10 -9.56 57.83 -10.44
N LEU A 11 -9.40 58.05 -11.75
CA LEU A 11 -8.71 57.13 -12.65
C LEU A 11 -7.20 57.04 -12.32
N ALA A 12 -6.57 58.15 -11.95
CA ALA A 12 -5.18 58.17 -11.49
C ALA A 12 -4.99 57.40 -10.18
N VAL A 13 -5.91 57.54 -9.21
CA VAL A 13 -5.90 56.77 -7.96
C VAL A 13 -6.09 55.28 -8.24
N ILE A 14 -7.03 54.91 -9.12
CA ILE A 14 -7.27 53.52 -9.53
C ILE A 14 -6.01 52.92 -10.18
N TYR A 15 -5.37 53.66 -11.08
CA TYR A 15 -4.14 53.21 -11.74
C TYR A 15 -2.96 53.09 -10.75
N GLY A 16 -2.82 54.06 -9.84
CA GLY A 16 -1.79 54.08 -8.81
C GLY A 16 -1.90 52.91 -7.83
N GLN A 17 -3.10 52.68 -7.27
CA GLN A 17 -3.35 51.52 -6.42
C GLN A 17 -3.11 50.21 -7.19
N GLY A 18 -3.58 50.12 -8.43
CA GLY A 18 -3.46 48.93 -9.27
C GLY A 18 -2.00 48.54 -9.49
N ARG A 19 -1.15 49.52 -9.82
CA ARG A 19 0.29 49.30 -10.01
C ARG A 19 1.00 48.92 -8.70
N MET A 20 0.59 49.51 -7.59
CA MET A 20 1.11 49.18 -6.25
C MET A 20 0.80 47.73 -5.88
N PHE A 21 -0.48 47.33 -5.98
CA PHE A 21 -0.94 45.97 -5.67
C PHE A 21 -0.33 44.95 -6.63
N LYS A 22 -0.26 45.24 -7.94
CA LYS A 22 0.39 44.34 -8.92
C LYS A 22 1.81 43.95 -8.51
N ARG A 23 2.60 44.92 -8.01
CA ARG A 23 4.00 44.68 -7.62
C ARG A 23 4.17 44.14 -6.21
N LEU A 24 3.33 44.56 -5.27
CA LEU A 24 3.55 44.32 -3.83
C LEU A 24 2.62 43.25 -3.24
N ALA A 25 1.47 42.94 -3.84
CA ALA A 25 0.47 42.03 -3.27
C ALA A 25 1.05 40.64 -2.95
N LEU A 26 1.79 40.06 -3.88
CA LEU A 26 2.38 38.72 -3.72
C LEU A 26 3.80 38.70 -3.12
N ARG A 27 4.40 39.88 -2.91
CA ARG A 27 5.74 39.97 -2.30
C ARG A 27 5.70 39.65 -0.82
N LYS A 28 6.76 39.01 -0.33
CA LYS A 28 6.97 38.65 1.08
C LYS A 28 5.78 37.88 1.68
N LEU A 29 5.14 37.04 0.88
CA LEU A 29 4.19 36.04 1.36
C LEU A 29 4.92 34.73 1.56
N SER A 30 4.65 34.08 2.69
CA SER A 30 5.11 32.72 2.97
C SER A 30 3.89 31.81 2.98
N TYR A 31 4.02 30.68 2.30
CA TYR A 31 2.98 29.69 2.16
C TYR A 31 3.57 28.31 2.42
N SER A 32 2.88 27.51 3.23
CA SER A 32 3.21 26.11 3.48
C SER A 32 1.93 25.31 3.57
N ARG A 33 1.93 24.11 3.01
CA ARG A 33 0.84 23.16 3.12
C ARG A 33 1.46 21.81 3.42
N LYS A 34 1.00 21.16 4.48
CA LYS A 34 1.54 19.88 4.94
C LYS A 34 0.45 18.94 5.40
N PHE A 35 0.62 17.65 5.17
CA PHE A 35 -0.16 16.64 5.86
C PHE A 35 0.29 16.57 7.32
N ARG A 36 -0.66 16.41 8.25
CA ARG A 36 -0.33 16.25 9.67
C ARG A 36 0.42 14.94 9.94
N GLN A 37 0.22 13.95 9.08
CA GLN A 37 0.85 12.64 9.10
C GLN A 37 1.30 12.25 7.70
N HIS A 38 2.38 11.49 7.58
CA HIS A 38 2.94 11.06 6.30
C HIS A 38 2.39 9.71 5.82
N THR A 39 1.74 8.96 6.70
CA THR A 39 1.16 7.64 6.40
C THR A 39 -0.27 7.52 6.97
N CYS A 40 -1.13 6.78 6.29
CA CYS A 40 -2.46 6.38 6.78
C CYS A 40 -2.96 5.13 6.04
N PHE A 41 -4.08 4.54 6.47
CA PHE A 41 -4.75 3.50 5.70
C PHE A 41 -5.83 4.08 4.79
N ALA A 42 -6.10 3.37 3.69
CA ALA A 42 -7.23 3.66 2.84
C ALA A 42 -8.53 3.65 3.66
N GLY A 43 -9.32 4.70 3.52
CA GLY A 43 -10.55 4.97 4.25
C GLY A 43 -10.36 5.87 5.48
N ASP A 44 -9.13 6.16 5.90
CA ASP A 44 -8.87 7.00 7.07
C ASP A 44 -9.09 8.49 6.76
N GLU A 45 -9.43 9.24 7.81
CA GLU A 45 -9.48 10.69 7.78
C GLU A 45 -8.19 11.28 8.33
N ILE A 46 -7.61 12.21 7.58
CA ILE A 46 -6.37 12.90 7.90
C ILE A 46 -6.56 14.41 7.80
N GLU A 47 -5.65 15.15 8.42
CA GLU A 47 -5.65 16.60 8.40
C GLU A 47 -4.57 17.15 7.45
N LEU A 48 -4.97 18.06 6.57
CA LEU A 48 -4.09 18.88 5.75
C LEU A 48 -4.05 20.29 6.35
N VAL A 49 -2.88 20.69 6.82
CA VAL A 49 -2.65 21.98 7.46
C VAL A 49 -2.05 22.94 6.45
N GLU A 50 -2.77 24.02 6.18
CA GLU A 50 -2.36 25.11 5.31
C GLU A 50 -2.02 26.35 6.15
N GLN A 51 -0.82 26.89 5.95
CA GLN A 51 -0.30 28.05 6.65
C GLN A 51 0.09 29.14 5.65
N LEU A 52 -0.46 30.32 5.85
CA LEU A 52 -0.23 31.49 5.02
C LEU A 52 0.15 32.69 5.91
N GLU A 53 1.25 33.37 5.58
CA GLU A 53 1.79 34.46 6.37
C GLU A 53 2.11 35.69 5.51
N ASN A 54 1.62 36.85 5.94
CA ASN A 54 1.91 38.13 5.32
C ASN A 54 3.07 38.82 6.04
N ARG A 55 4.28 38.82 5.48
CA ARG A 55 5.45 39.47 6.11
C ARG A 55 5.63 40.94 5.69
N LYS A 56 4.54 41.63 5.36
CA LYS A 56 4.54 43.05 4.97
C LYS A 56 3.38 43.81 5.62
N SER A 57 3.53 45.13 5.62
CA SER A 57 2.55 46.09 6.13
C SER A 57 1.36 46.28 5.19
N LEU A 58 1.48 45.96 3.91
CA LEU A 58 0.37 46.04 2.96
C LEU A 58 -0.58 44.84 3.15
N PRO A 59 -1.85 45.04 3.51
CA PRO A 59 -2.83 43.97 3.57
C PRO A 59 -3.14 43.45 2.16
N VAL A 60 -3.49 42.17 2.08
CA VAL A 60 -3.90 41.51 0.84
C VAL A 60 -5.41 41.29 0.92
N PRO A 61 -6.23 42.10 0.22
CA PRO A 61 -7.68 42.10 0.39
C PRO A 61 -8.30 40.78 -0.01
N TRP A 62 -7.80 40.18 -1.09
CA TRP A 62 -8.19 38.87 -1.56
C TRP A 62 -6.96 38.16 -2.14
N LEU A 63 -6.91 36.86 -1.91
CA LEU A 63 -5.89 35.95 -2.39
C LEU A 63 -6.57 34.65 -2.76
N ARG A 64 -6.38 34.22 -3.99
CA ARG A 64 -6.87 32.94 -4.51
C ARG A 64 -5.70 31.97 -4.56
N VAL A 65 -5.85 30.84 -3.89
CA VAL A 65 -4.87 29.77 -3.85
C VAL A 65 -5.48 28.58 -4.58
N GLU A 66 -4.80 28.13 -5.65
CA GLU A 66 -5.27 27.05 -6.52
C GLU A 66 -4.24 25.91 -6.48
N SER A 67 -4.72 24.69 -6.25
CA SER A 67 -3.90 23.48 -6.26
C SER A 67 -4.65 22.37 -6.97
N GLN A 68 -3.91 21.55 -7.73
CA GLN A 68 -4.45 20.32 -8.29
C GLN A 68 -4.17 19.20 -7.30
N LEU A 69 -5.22 18.52 -6.86
CA LEU A 69 -5.12 17.39 -5.96
C LEU A 69 -5.75 16.16 -6.60
N PRO A 70 -5.25 14.96 -6.32
CA PRO A 70 -5.87 13.71 -6.77
C PRO A 70 -7.32 13.61 -6.25
N ALA A 71 -8.23 13.13 -7.10
CA ALA A 71 -9.66 13.02 -6.77
C ALA A 71 -9.94 11.99 -5.65
N GLN A 72 -8.98 11.10 -5.39
CA GLN A 72 -9.04 10.07 -4.35
C GLN A 72 -8.88 10.66 -2.94
N LEU A 73 -8.40 11.90 -2.81
CA LEU A 73 -8.32 12.63 -1.55
C LEU A 73 -9.59 13.46 -1.35
N GLN A 74 -10.63 12.87 -0.75
CA GLN A 74 -11.92 13.54 -0.64
C GLN A 74 -11.93 14.55 0.51
N PHE A 75 -12.15 15.82 0.19
CA PHE A 75 -12.37 16.86 1.19
C PHE A 75 -13.79 16.75 1.76
N ARG A 76 -13.94 16.89 3.08
CA ARG A 76 -15.26 16.99 3.70
C ARG A 76 -15.97 18.24 3.16
N GLN A 77 -17.16 18.06 2.57
CA GLN A 77 -17.96 19.19 2.06
C GLN A 77 -18.27 20.16 3.21
N GLY A 78 -17.89 21.43 3.06
CA GLY A 78 -18.18 22.42 4.11
C GLY A 78 -17.58 23.81 4.01
N GLU A 79 -16.56 24.09 3.20
CA GLU A 79 -15.90 25.41 3.27
C GLU A 79 -15.44 25.91 1.91
N ASN A 80 -16.14 26.86 1.26
CA ASN A 80 -15.60 27.72 0.18
C ASN A 80 -14.65 27.05 -0.84
N ILE A 81 -14.93 25.81 -1.25
CA ILE A 81 -14.12 25.05 -2.20
C ILE A 81 -14.99 24.77 -3.43
N GLU A 82 -14.59 25.33 -4.58
CA GLU A 82 -15.10 24.90 -5.87
C GLU A 82 -14.34 23.64 -6.30
N VAL A 83 -14.86 22.46 -6.00
CA VAL A 83 -14.32 21.20 -6.51
C VAL A 83 -14.83 21.00 -7.93
N SER A 84 -14.06 21.43 -8.93
CA SER A 84 -14.27 20.94 -10.30
C SER A 84 -13.66 19.55 -10.38
N SER A 85 -14.52 18.53 -10.27
CA SER A 85 -14.12 17.13 -10.26
C SER A 85 -13.84 16.67 -11.69
N GLY A 86 -12.57 16.51 -12.06
CA GLY A 86 -12.19 15.60 -13.12
C GLY A 86 -12.20 14.16 -12.61
N SER A 87 -12.08 13.17 -13.51
CA SER A 87 -12.03 11.75 -13.11
C SER A 87 -10.77 11.38 -12.31
N LEU A 88 -9.67 12.12 -12.47
CA LEU A 88 -8.36 11.82 -11.87
C LEU A 88 -7.87 12.93 -10.92
N TYR A 89 -8.15 14.18 -11.26
CA TYR A 89 -7.72 15.34 -10.48
C TYR A 89 -8.91 16.26 -10.20
N GLN A 90 -8.87 16.87 -9.03
CA GLN A 90 -9.77 17.92 -8.60
C GLN A 90 -8.98 19.23 -8.41
N ASN A 91 -9.58 20.33 -8.86
CA ASN A 91 -9.03 21.65 -8.60
C ASN A 91 -9.52 22.11 -7.22
N HIS A 92 -8.60 22.34 -6.30
CA HIS A 92 -8.88 22.92 -4.99
C HIS A 92 -8.60 24.42 -5.04
N ARG A 93 -9.68 25.22 -5.01
CA ARG A 93 -9.60 26.68 -4.95
C ARG A 93 -9.97 27.16 -3.56
N SER A 94 -9.09 27.98 -2.97
CA SER A 94 -9.33 28.58 -1.66
C SER A 94 -9.16 30.09 -1.73
N PHE A 95 -10.12 30.80 -1.15
CA PHE A 95 -10.08 32.26 -1.04
C PHE A 95 -9.70 32.69 0.38
N PHE A 96 -8.79 33.66 0.44
CA PHE A 96 -8.25 34.20 1.67
C PHE A 96 -8.25 35.73 1.63
N SER A 97 -8.42 36.33 2.80
CA SER A 97 -8.09 37.73 3.03
C SER A 97 -7.04 37.77 4.14
N LEU A 98 -5.95 38.50 3.94
CA LEU A 98 -4.80 38.46 4.83
C LEU A 98 -4.37 39.87 5.22
N GLY A 99 -4.59 40.20 6.49
CA GLY A 99 -4.17 41.48 7.06
C GLY A 99 -2.64 41.63 7.10
N SER A 100 -2.20 42.84 7.39
CA SER A 100 -0.79 43.19 7.58
C SER A 100 -0.17 42.39 8.73
N TYR A 101 1.01 41.79 8.51
CA TYR A 101 1.71 40.98 9.51
C TYR A 101 0.89 39.86 10.15
N LYS A 102 -0.17 39.38 9.47
CA LYS A 102 -1.00 38.29 9.96
C LYS A 102 -0.55 36.94 9.42
N ARG A 103 -0.69 35.93 10.26
CA ARG A 103 -0.60 34.51 9.91
C ARG A 103 -1.98 33.90 10.00
N LEU A 104 -2.35 33.11 9.00
CA LEU A 104 -3.57 32.33 8.96
C LEU A 104 -3.20 30.86 8.85
N THR A 105 -3.86 30.03 9.65
CA THR A 105 -3.75 28.58 9.58
C THR A 105 -5.14 28.01 9.35
N ARG A 106 -5.30 27.19 8.32
CA ARG A 106 -6.53 26.41 8.06
C ARG A 106 -6.19 24.94 8.09
N THR A 107 -7.09 24.15 8.66
CA THR A 107 -6.98 22.70 8.73
C THR A 107 -8.14 22.12 7.93
N HIS A 108 -7.82 21.29 6.94
CA HIS A 108 -8.78 20.61 6.10
C HIS A 108 -8.83 19.14 6.47
N SER A 109 -10.04 18.61 6.70
CA SER A 109 -10.26 17.18 6.89
C SER A 109 -10.38 16.51 5.53
N ILE A 110 -9.50 15.55 5.26
CA ILE A 110 -9.42 14.80 4.00
C ILE A 110 -9.59 13.32 4.31
N LYS A 111 -10.43 12.64 3.55
CA LYS A 111 -10.55 11.18 3.56
C LYS A 111 -9.77 10.59 2.39
N ALA A 112 -8.84 9.69 2.68
CA ALA A 112 -8.09 8.97 1.66
C ALA A 112 -8.92 7.80 1.14
N LEU A 113 -9.49 7.88 -0.07
CA LEU A 113 -10.42 6.86 -0.55
C LEU A 113 -9.74 5.61 -1.12
N LYS A 114 -8.57 5.77 -1.74
CA LYS A 114 -7.79 4.69 -2.35
C LYS A 114 -6.35 4.72 -1.83
N ARG A 115 -5.71 3.55 -1.81
CA ARG A 115 -4.26 3.42 -1.57
C ARG A 115 -3.48 4.16 -2.65
N GLY A 116 -2.24 4.55 -2.33
CA GLY A 116 -1.39 5.27 -3.27
C GLY A 116 -0.38 6.17 -2.59
N CYS A 117 0.56 6.67 -3.39
CA CYS A 117 1.41 7.79 -3.02
C CYS A 117 0.79 9.09 -3.55
N TYR A 118 0.55 10.06 -2.66
CA TYR A 118 0.00 11.36 -3.01
C TYR A 118 1.02 12.47 -2.69
N ARG A 119 1.54 13.11 -3.75
CA ARG A 119 2.52 14.20 -3.63
C ARG A 119 1.88 15.56 -3.81
N LEU A 120 2.22 16.50 -2.93
CA LEU A 120 1.90 17.92 -3.06
C LEU A 120 3.03 18.62 -3.79
N ASN A 121 2.84 18.88 -5.09
CA ASN A 121 3.91 19.42 -5.93
C ASN A 121 3.97 20.96 -5.91
N SER A 122 2.86 21.61 -6.23
CA SER A 122 2.85 23.06 -6.32
C SER A 122 1.48 23.68 -6.11
N VAL A 123 1.50 24.96 -5.77
CA VAL A 123 0.32 25.77 -5.56
C VAL A 123 0.48 27.09 -6.31
N THR A 124 -0.55 27.45 -7.07
CA THR A 124 -0.60 28.72 -7.78
C THR A 124 -1.38 29.71 -6.94
N MET A 125 -0.75 30.84 -6.63
CA MET A 125 -1.33 31.88 -5.82
C MET A 125 -1.56 33.13 -6.67
N THR A 126 -2.81 33.56 -6.76
CA THR A 126 -3.25 34.73 -7.51
C THR A 126 -3.77 35.79 -6.56
N GLY A 127 -3.34 37.03 -6.72
CA GLY A 127 -3.81 38.16 -5.92
C GLY A 127 -3.73 39.44 -6.73
N GLY A 128 -4.50 40.45 -6.31
CA GLY A 128 -4.63 41.67 -7.09
C GLY A 128 -5.07 42.87 -6.28
N ASP A 129 -5.46 43.91 -7.01
CA ASP A 129 -6.07 45.11 -6.46
C ASP A 129 -7.52 44.88 -6.03
N LEU A 130 -8.08 45.82 -5.26
CA LEU A 130 -9.44 45.75 -4.74
C LEU A 130 -10.52 45.63 -5.84
N LEU A 131 -10.24 46.17 -7.02
CA LEU A 131 -11.16 46.17 -8.16
C LEU A 131 -10.95 44.97 -9.11
N GLY A 132 -9.93 44.14 -8.89
CA GLY A 132 -9.62 42.97 -9.72
C GLY A 132 -9.11 43.29 -11.13
N VAL A 133 -8.74 44.55 -11.41
CA VAL A 133 -8.23 45.00 -12.72
C VAL A 133 -6.78 44.57 -12.93
N PHE A 134 -6.00 44.54 -11.85
CA PHE A 134 -4.59 44.20 -11.88
C PHE A 134 -4.32 42.94 -11.10
N LEU A 135 -4.07 41.86 -11.84
CA LEU A 135 -3.76 40.54 -11.30
C LEU A 135 -2.27 40.27 -11.33
N ASN A 136 -1.80 39.55 -10.33
CA ASN A 136 -0.50 38.92 -10.31
C ASN A 136 -0.65 37.46 -9.87
N HIS A 137 0.25 36.60 -10.34
CA HIS A 137 0.29 35.19 -9.98
C HIS A 137 1.71 34.79 -9.59
N THR A 138 1.85 33.86 -8.67
CA THR A 138 3.14 33.29 -8.26
C THR A 138 2.91 31.83 -7.88
N GLN A 139 3.82 30.96 -8.32
CA GLN A 139 3.79 29.54 -7.99
C GLN A 139 4.72 29.27 -6.81
N PHE A 140 4.22 28.50 -5.84
CA PHE A 140 4.99 27.99 -4.71
C PHE A 140 5.19 26.50 -4.91
N GLN A 141 6.44 26.05 -4.81
CA GLN A 141 6.76 24.63 -4.80
C GLN A 141 6.52 24.08 -3.39
N LEU A 142 5.88 22.93 -3.33
CA LEU A 142 5.65 22.15 -2.14
C LEU A 142 6.42 20.84 -2.28
N ASN A 143 6.91 20.32 -1.16
CA ASN A 143 7.60 19.04 -1.09
C ASN A 143 7.02 18.30 0.12
N ASP A 144 5.83 17.75 -0.04
CA ASP A 144 5.23 16.89 0.98
C ASP A 144 4.51 15.72 0.32
N GLU A 145 4.52 14.58 1.00
CA GLU A 145 4.05 13.30 0.50
C GLU A 145 3.23 12.57 1.57
N LEU A 146 2.17 11.92 1.11
CA LEU A 146 1.32 11.04 1.90
C LEU A 146 1.28 9.67 1.24
N VAL A 147 1.70 8.64 1.98
CA VAL A 147 1.57 7.24 1.57
C VAL A 147 0.33 6.64 2.23
N VAL A 148 -0.61 6.19 1.40
CA VAL A 148 -1.86 5.58 1.85
C VAL A 148 -1.77 4.08 1.64
N TYR A 149 -1.67 3.34 2.74
CA TYR A 149 -1.60 1.89 2.75
C TYR A 149 -2.93 1.25 2.37
N PRO A 150 -2.93 0.08 1.70
CA PRO A 150 -4.14 -0.73 1.60
C PRO A 150 -4.59 -1.11 3.01
N ARG A 151 -5.90 -1.17 3.23
CA ARG A 151 -6.44 -1.69 4.50
C ARG A 151 -6.32 -3.22 4.46
N PRO A 152 -5.57 -3.86 5.39
CA PRO A 152 -5.47 -5.31 5.43
C PRO A 152 -6.86 -5.93 5.58
N ALA A 153 -7.20 -6.88 4.70
CA ALA A 153 -8.41 -7.67 4.87
C ALA A 153 -8.30 -8.56 6.11
N ASP A 154 -9.43 -8.83 6.76
CA ASP A 154 -9.47 -9.79 7.86
C ASP A 154 -9.35 -11.20 7.28
N VAL A 155 -8.17 -11.79 7.42
CA VAL A 155 -7.85 -13.13 6.93
C VAL A 155 -7.57 -14.01 8.15
N PRO A 156 -8.49 -14.92 8.49
CA PRO A 156 -8.29 -15.84 9.60
C PRO A 156 -7.02 -16.68 9.39
N PHE A 157 -6.16 -16.73 10.40
CA PHE A 157 -4.87 -17.43 10.29
C PHE A 157 -5.01 -18.91 9.90
N HIS A 158 -6.07 -19.58 10.36
CA HIS A 158 -6.31 -21.00 10.05
C HIS A 158 -6.55 -21.30 8.56
N LEU A 159 -6.91 -20.29 7.76
CA LEU A 159 -7.06 -20.43 6.31
C LEU A 159 -5.72 -20.35 5.58
N LEU A 160 -4.68 -19.80 6.23
CA LEU A 160 -3.36 -19.76 5.62
C LEU A 160 -2.83 -21.18 5.47
N PRO A 161 -2.21 -21.50 4.31
CA PRO A 161 -1.61 -22.81 4.11
C PRO A 161 -0.62 -23.08 5.24
N SER A 162 -0.90 -24.12 5.99
CA SER A 162 -0.10 -24.56 7.13
C SER A 162 0.23 -26.02 6.96
N ARG A 163 1.06 -26.35 5.95
CA ARG A 163 1.60 -27.71 5.82
C ARG A 163 2.37 -28.16 7.07
N SER A 164 2.75 -27.24 7.98
CA SER A 164 3.34 -27.60 9.27
C SER A 164 2.35 -28.06 10.35
N MET A 165 1.03 -28.01 10.12
CA MET A 165 0.02 -28.33 11.16
C MET A 165 -0.77 -29.63 10.91
N GLN A 166 -0.85 -30.13 9.67
CA GLN A 166 -1.54 -31.39 9.36
C GLN A 166 -0.53 -32.46 8.95
N GLY A 167 -0.20 -33.34 9.91
CA GLY A 167 0.74 -34.45 9.77
C GLY A 167 0.22 -35.61 8.91
N GLU A 168 -0.21 -35.36 7.67
CA GLU A 168 -0.55 -36.41 6.71
C GLU A 168 0.54 -36.70 5.68
N TYR A 169 1.57 -35.83 5.61
CA TYR A 169 2.82 -36.17 4.95
C TYR A 169 3.97 -36.01 5.95
N THR A 170 4.48 -37.14 6.45
CA THR A 170 5.78 -37.24 7.14
C THR A 170 6.90 -36.94 6.14
N VAL A 171 7.00 -35.71 5.67
CA VAL A 171 8.23 -35.22 5.07
C VAL A 171 9.14 -34.92 6.24
N LYS A 172 10.09 -35.82 6.49
CA LYS A 172 11.17 -35.60 7.46
C LYS A 172 11.93 -34.33 7.04
N ARG A 173 11.58 -33.19 7.66
CA ARG A 173 12.25 -31.92 7.42
C ARG A 173 13.47 -31.84 8.32
N PHE A 174 14.62 -32.13 7.71
CA PHE A 174 15.91 -32.12 8.36
C PHE A 174 16.60 -30.78 8.11
N ILE A 175 16.66 -29.89 9.09
CA ILE A 175 17.68 -28.83 9.03
C ILE A 175 18.38 -28.66 10.39
N VAL A 176 17.67 -28.59 11.53
CA VAL A 176 18.30 -28.62 12.87
C VAL A 176 17.33 -29.22 13.90
N PRO A 177 17.72 -30.23 14.69
CA PRO A 177 16.93 -30.70 15.84
C PRO A 177 16.92 -29.63 16.94
N ASP A 178 15.73 -29.26 17.44
CA ASP A 178 15.60 -28.34 18.56
C ASP A 178 15.93 -29.09 19.87
N PRO A 179 17.05 -28.78 20.56
CA PRO A 179 17.44 -29.47 21.79
C PRO A 179 16.45 -29.29 22.95
N PHE A 180 15.47 -28.40 22.84
CA PHE A 180 14.47 -28.14 23.88
C PHE A 180 13.14 -28.89 23.66
N VAL A 181 12.84 -29.34 22.45
CA VAL A 181 11.58 -30.03 22.13
C VAL A 181 11.86 -31.51 21.89
N VAL A 182 11.46 -32.37 22.83
CA VAL A 182 11.63 -33.82 22.70
C VAL A 182 10.37 -34.44 22.11
N ALA A 183 10.42 -34.83 20.83
CA ALA A 183 9.36 -35.54 20.13
C ALA A 183 9.22 -37.01 20.57
N GLY A 184 10.29 -37.62 21.09
CA GLY A 184 10.26 -39.02 21.54
C GLY A 184 11.61 -39.59 21.96
N SER A 185 11.74 -40.92 21.89
CA SER A 185 13.00 -41.64 22.09
C SER A 185 13.17 -42.71 21.02
N ARG A 186 14.39 -42.85 20.52
CA ARG A 186 14.76 -43.90 19.56
C ARG A 186 15.98 -44.69 20.02
N GLU A 187 16.18 -45.86 19.44
CA GLU A 187 17.34 -46.69 19.72
C GLU A 187 18.64 -45.99 19.29
N TYR A 188 19.67 -46.14 20.12
CA TYR A 188 21.00 -45.58 19.89
C TYR A 188 21.66 -46.23 18.67
N GLN A 189 22.13 -45.43 17.73
CA GLN A 189 22.92 -45.91 16.60
C GLN A 189 24.39 -45.47 16.72
N PRO A 190 25.35 -46.27 16.23
CA PRO A 190 26.75 -45.87 16.17
C PRO A 190 26.92 -44.57 15.36
N GLY A 191 27.28 -43.48 16.05
CA GLY A 191 27.37 -42.12 15.47
C GLY A 191 26.60 -41.06 16.27
N ASP A 192 25.67 -41.49 17.13
CA ASP A 192 24.91 -40.59 18.01
C ASP A 192 25.76 -40.05 19.16
N SER A 193 25.53 -38.78 19.51
CA SER A 193 26.23 -38.14 20.63
C SER A 193 25.78 -38.72 21.96
N MET A 194 26.73 -39.15 22.80
CA MET A 194 26.44 -39.67 24.15
C MET A 194 25.69 -38.66 25.03
N LYS A 195 25.78 -37.35 24.75
CA LYS A 195 25.04 -36.30 25.48
C LYS A 195 23.53 -36.36 25.26
N GLN A 196 23.07 -37.04 24.22
CA GLN A 196 21.66 -37.15 23.85
C GLN A 196 21.01 -38.42 24.41
N ILE A 197 21.73 -39.25 25.19
CA ILE A 197 21.21 -40.48 25.77
C ILE A 197 20.09 -40.17 26.77
N ASN A 198 18.92 -40.73 26.55
CA ASN A 198 17.81 -40.71 27.49
C ASN A 198 17.98 -41.87 28.48
N TRP A 199 18.65 -41.60 29.59
CA TRP A 199 18.93 -42.60 30.64
C TRP A 199 17.66 -43.21 31.23
N LYS A 200 16.57 -42.44 31.33
CA LYS A 200 15.30 -42.91 31.88
C LYS A 200 14.57 -43.87 30.94
N ALA A 201 14.62 -43.62 29.63
CA ALA A 201 14.09 -44.54 28.63
C ALA A 201 14.96 -45.81 28.55
N SER A 202 16.29 -45.64 28.55
CA SER A 202 17.26 -46.74 28.47
C SER A 202 17.13 -47.73 29.63
N ALA A 203 16.89 -47.22 30.84
CA ALA A 203 16.67 -48.05 32.04
C ALA A 203 15.38 -48.89 31.97
N ARG A 204 14.39 -48.50 31.16
CA ARG A 204 13.11 -49.22 31.04
C ARG A 204 13.11 -50.25 29.92
N THR A 205 13.77 -49.97 28.80
CA THR A 205 13.83 -50.87 27.64
C THR A 205 15.03 -51.81 27.65
N GLY A 206 16.00 -51.60 28.55
CA GLY A 206 17.18 -52.47 28.67
C GLY A 206 18.23 -52.28 27.57
N GLY A 207 18.03 -51.31 26.67
CA GLY A 207 18.95 -50.93 25.60
C GLY A 207 19.15 -49.41 25.57
N LEU A 208 20.27 -48.94 25.02
CA LEU A 208 20.57 -47.50 24.93
C LEU A 208 19.56 -46.79 24.02
N GLN A 209 18.92 -45.76 24.56
CA GLN A 209 17.95 -44.90 23.88
C GLN A 209 18.45 -43.45 23.85
N VAL A 210 18.18 -42.74 22.77
CA VAL A 210 18.54 -41.35 22.55
C VAL A 210 17.28 -40.49 22.46
N HIS A 211 17.32 -39.27 23.02
CA HIS A 211 16.27 -38.28 22.84
C HIS A 211 16.09 -37.97 21.35
N GLN A 212 14.87 -38.17 20.85
CA GLN A 212 14.48 -37.69 19.54
C GLN A 212 13.92 -36.29 19.71
N TYR A 213 14.65 -35.30 19.20
CA TYR A 213 14.25 -33.92 19.21
C TYR A 213 13.32 -33.62 18.03
N ASP A 214 12.34 -32.74 18.24
CA ASP A 214 11.48 -32.22 17.20
C ASP A 214 12.24 -31.17 16.36
N TYR A 215 11.73 -30.86 15.17
CA TYR A 215 12.38 -29.93 14.25
C TYR A 215 11.64 -28.59 14.22
N THR A 216 12.39 -27.48 14.33
CA THR A 216 11.83 -26.14 14.12
C THR A 216 11.79 -25.87 12.61
N ALA A 217 10.61 -25.98 12.01
CA ALA A 217 10.39 -25.51 10.65
C ALA A 217 10.28 -23.97 10.66
N GLU A 218 11.17 -23.30 9.93
CA GLU A 218 11.05 -21.87 9.65
C GLU A 218 9.84 -21.64 8.74
N ARG A 219 8.73 -21.16 9.32
CA ARG A 219 7.51 -20.85 8.60
C ARG A 219 7.70 -19.58 7.76
N ASN A 220 7.63 -19.74 6.44
CA ASN A 220 7.85 -18.68 5.48
C ASN A 220 6.72 -18.69 4.44
N ILE A 221 5.92 -17.63 4.45
CA ILE A 221 4.86 -17.41 3.47
C ILE A 221 5.36 -16.50 2.33
N LEU A 222 5.06 -16.85 1.09
CA LEU A 222 5.29 -16.00 -0.07
C LEU A 222 3.95 -15.72 -0.74
N ILE A 223 3.60 -14.44 -0.84
CA ILE A 223 2.35 -14.00 -1.45
C ILE A 223 2.64 -13.57 -2.88
N LEU A 224 2.01 -14.22 -3.85
CA LEU A 224 2.13 -13.90 -5.28
C LEU A 224 0.81 -13.32 -5.78
N LEU A 225 0.78 -12.06 -6.17
CA LEU A 225 -0.43 -11.39 -6.67
C LEU A 225 -0.39 -11.20 -8.18
N ASN A 226 -1.42 -11.68 -8.86
CA ASN A 226 -1.65 -11.47 -10.27
C ASN A 226 -2.52 -10.24 -10.53
N VAL A 227 -2.04 -9.31 -11.37
CA VAL A 227 -2.79 -8.15 -11.87
C VAL A 227 -3.73 -8.49 -13.02
N GLU A 228 -3.50 -9.61 -13.69
CA GLU A 228 -4.27 -10.01 -14.86
C GLU A 228 -5.65 -10.54 -14.47
N ASP A 229 -6.70 -9.98 -15.07
CA ASP A 229 -8.10 -10.39 -14.95
C ASP A 229 -8.49 -11.49 -15.95
N SER A 230 -7.69 -11.68 -16.98
CA SER A 230 -7.87 -12.67 -18.05
C SER A 230 -6.54 -12.92 -18.75
N GLU A 231 -6.40 -14.08 -19.38
CA GLU A 231 -5.19 -14.45 -20.16
C GLU A 231 -4.93 -13.50 -21.33
N SER A 232 -5.99 -12.89 -21.88
CA SER A 232 -5.88 -11.90 -22.95
C SER A 232 -5.44 -10.50 -22.47
N MET A 233 -5.33 -10.26 -21.16
CA MET A 233 -4.94 -8.94 -20.66
C MET A 233 -3.52 -8.59 -21.09
N TRP A 234 -3.37 -7.47 -21.80
CA TRP A 234 -2.05 -7.00 -22.18
C TRP A 234 -1.41 -6.07 -21.16
N ARG A 235 -1.92 -4.85 -20.94
CA ARG A 235 -1.21 -3.88 -20.07
C ARG A 235 -2.10 -3.17 -19.06
N SER A 236 -3.29 -2.76 -19.50
CA SER A 236 -4.24 -2.03 -18.66
C SER A 236 -5.22 -3.00 -18.01
N VAL A 237 -5.49 -2.77 -16.72
CA VAL A 237 -6.47 -3.55 -15.96
C VAL A 237 -7.89 -3.15 -16.37
N SER A 238 -8.75 -4.13 -16.69
CA SER A 238 -10.15 -3.85 -17.05
C SER A 238 -11.02 -3.70 -15.80
N ASN A 239 -10.70 -4.44 -14.74
CA ASN A 239 -11.45 -4.45 -13.48
C ASN A 239 -10.56 -4.05 -12.29
N GLU A 240 -10.28 -2.74 -12.15
CA GLU A 240 -9.45 -2.22 -11.05
C GLU A 240 -9.93 -2.66 -9.65
N PRO A 241 -11.23 -2.60 -9.30
CA PRO A 241 -11.70 -2.98 -7.96
C PRO A 241 -11.36 -4.43 -7.59
N LEU A 242 -11.30 -5.32 -8.58
CA LEU A 242 -10.97 -6.72 -8.35
C LEU A 242 -9.52 -6.88 -7.89
N ILE A 243 -8.60 -6.19 -8.57
CA ILE A 243 -7.17 -6.25 -8.22
C ILE A 243 -6.89 -5.51 -6.91
N GLU A 244 -7.56 -4.36 -6.67
CA GLU A 244 -7.47 -3.67 -5.38
C GLU A 244 -7.85 -4.57 -4.21
N ARG A 245 -8.93 -5.37 -4.34
CA ARG A 245 -9.28 -6.38 -3.35
C ARG A 245 -8.20 -7.45 -3.17
N GLY A 246 -7.54 -7.86 -4.26
CA GLY A 246 -6.37 -8.74 -4.19
C GLY A 246 -5.22 -8.15 -3.38
N ILE A 247 -5.00 -6.84 -3.47
CA ILE A 247 -3.98 -6.13 -2.67
C ILE A 247 -4.38 -6.05 -1.19
N GLU A 248 -5.66 -5.80 -0.89
CA GLU A 248 -6.18 -5.87 0.48
C GLU A 248 -6.02 -7.27 1.09
N TRP A 249 -6.29 -8.32 0.31
CA TRP A 249 -6.07 -9.72 0.72
C TRP A 249 -4.60 -10.03 0.94
N ALA A 250 -3.72 -9.60 0.04
CA ALA A 250 -2.27 -9.74 0.22
C ALA A 250 -1.79 -9.07 1.50
N ALA A 251 -2.26 -7.85 1.78
CA ALA A 251 -1.96 -7.13 3.02
C ALA A 251 -2.52 -7.89 4.25
N GLY A 252 -3.72 -8.45 4.15
CA GLY A 252 -4.34 -9.27 5.21
C GLY A 252 -3.54 -10.53 5.54
N ILE A 253 -3.13 -11.28 4.51
CA ILE A 253 -2.30 -12.49 4.65
C ILE A 253 -0.95 -12.14 5.27
N ALA A 254 -0.28 -11.09 4.77
CA ALA A 254 1.01 -10.64 5.31
C ALA A 254 0.88 -10.23 6.79
N ASN A 255 -0.17 -9.49 7.13
CA ASN A 255 -0.44 -9.06 8.50
C ASN A 255 -0.66 -10.26 9.42
N ALA A 256 -1.55 -11.18 9.04
CA ALA A 256 -1.84 -12.39 9.81
C ALA A 256 -0.58 -13.23 10.00
N ALA A 257 0.25 -13.38 8.96
CA ALA A 257 1.48 -14.14 9.03
C ALA A 257 2.52 -13.51 9.98
N ILE A 258 2.72 -12.20 9.90
CA ILE A 258 3.71 -11.49 10.71
C ILE A 258 3.27 -11.44 12.19
N VAL A 259 1.98 -11.25 12.47
CA VAL A 259 1.43 -11.26 13.84
C VAL A 259 1.67 -12.63 14.52
N GLU A 260 1.55 -13.72 13.76
CA GLU A 260 1.83 -15.09 14.22
C GLU A 260 3.33 -15.46 14.21
N GLY A 261 4.22 -14.48 13.95
CA GLY A 261 5.68 -14.65 14.01
C GLY A 261 6.32 -15.33 12.79
N MET A 262 5.56 -15.51 11.70
CA MET A 262 6.08 -16.09 10.45
C MET A 262 6.76 -15.03 9.59
N ALA A 263 7.70 -15.47 8.74
CA ALA A 263 8.27 -14.60 7.72
C ALA A 263 7.31 -14.46 6.54
N ALA A 264 7.12 -13.25 6.02
CA ALA A 264 6.24 -13.00 4.88
C ALA A 264 6.98 -12.27 3.76
N GLY A 265 6.91 -12.80 2.55
CA GLY A 265 7.39 -12.17 1.32
C GLY A 265 6.24 -11.81 0.39
N PHE A 266 6.49 -10.94 -0.57
CA PHE A 266 5.47 -10.49 -1.53
C PHE A 266 6.08 -10.31 -2.92
N ALA A 267 5.38 -10.78 -3.95
CA ALA A 267 5.68 -10.43 -5.33
C ALA A 267 4.41 -10.23 -6.16
N ALA A 268 4.49 -9.36 -7.16
CA ALA A 268 3.40 -9.13 -8.09
C ALA A 268 3.92 -8.77 -9.48
N ASN A 269 3.19 -9.13 -10.55
CA ASN A 269 3.48 -8.71 -11.92
C ASN A 269 3.05 -7.25 -12.20
N MET A 270 3.29 -6.38 -11.23
CA MET A 270 2.97 -4.95 -11.24
C MET A 270 4.21 -4.13 -10.90
N PRO A 271 4.41 -2.95 -11.52
CA PRO A 271 5.49 -2.08 -11.15
C PRO A 271 5.13 -1.26 -9.91
N ILE A 272 6.16 -0.89 -9.16
CA ILE A 272 6.08 0.15 -8.14
C ILE A 272 6.20 1.51 -8.84
N GLU A 273 5.57 2.57 -8.34
CA GLU A 273 5.58 3.92 -8.95
C GLU A 273 6.98 4.41 -9.41
N SER A 274 8.04 4.02 -8.70
CA SER A 274 9.43 4.42 -8.99
C SER A 274 10.19 3.50 -9.96
N GLY A 275 9.58 2.41 -10.44
CA GLY A 275 10.26 1.36 -11.20
C GLY A 275 9.46 0.85 -12.42
N LEU A 276 10.13 0.06 -13.26
CA LEU A 276 9.53 -0.61 -14.42
C LEU A 276 9.40 -2.13 -14.21
N ASP A 277 10.09 -2.65 -13.19
CA ASP A 277 10.14 -4.07 -12.90
C ASP A 277 9.00 -4.49 -11.96
N SER A 278 8.66 -5.77 -12.02
CA SER A 278 7.71 -6.41 -11.10
C SER A 278 8.13 -6.21 -9.64
N ALA A 279 7.18 -5.84 -8.79
CA ALA A 279 7.41 -5.72 -7.36
C ALA A 279 7.79 -7.08 -6.77
N ARG A 280 8.89 -7.13 -6.03
CA ARG A 280 9.34 -8.33 -5.31
C ARG A 280 10.08 -7.94 -4.03
N ILE A 281 9.61 -8.47 -2.91
CA ILE A 281 10.17 -8.29 -1.57
C ILE A 281 10.40 -9.67 -0.97
N GLU A 282 11.64 -9.94 -0.55
CA GLU A 282 11.98 -11.19 0.12
C GLU A 282 11.28 -11.32 1.47
N SER A 283 11.15 -12.57 1.90
CA SER A 283 10.50 -12.87 3.16
C SER A 283 11.33 -12.42 4.36
N SER A 284 10.70 -11.68 5.26
CA SER A 284 11.28 -11.29 6.54
C SER A 284 10.18 -11.18 7.60
N ARG A 285 10.56 -10.86 8.83
CA ARG A 285 9.68 -10.83 10.01
C ARG A 285 9.61 -9.45 10.63
N GLY A 286 8.61 -9.27 11.49
CA GLY A 286 8.50 -8.15 12.39
C GLY A 286 7.74 -6.96 11.82
N HIS A 287 7.48 -5.99 12.70
CA HIS A 287 6.63 -4.85 12.39
C HIS A 287 7.19 -3.93 11.30
N GLU A 288 8.48 -3.65 11.32
CA GLU A 288 9.15 -2.83 10.29
C GLU A 288 9.00 -3.45 8.90
N HIS A 289 9.10 -4.78 8.81
CA HIS A 289 8.90 -5.48 7.55
C HIS A 289 7.46 -5.42 7.06
N MET A 290 6.49 -5.48 7.98
CA MET A 290 5.08 -5.27 7.63
C MET A 290 4.84 -3.88 7.05
N LEU A 291 5.47 -2.83 7.62
CA LEU A 291 5.38 -1.47 7.08
C LEU A 291 5.97 -1.38 5.67
N LEU A 292 7.12 -2.04 5.42
CA LEU A 292 7.71 -2.13 4.09
C LEU A 292 6.76 -2.81 3.08
N LEU A 293 6.13 -3.92 3.46
CA LEU A 293 5.16 -4.61 2.60
C LEU A 293 3.98 -3.69 2.27
N LEU A 294 3.42 -3.00 3.27
CA LEU A 294 2.31 -2.05 3.06
C LEU A 294 2.70 -0.86 2.18
N GLU A 295 3.92 -0.34 2.32
CA GLU A 295 4.43 0.75 1.50
C GLU A 295 4.58 0.32 0.04
N VAL A 296 5.17 -0.86 -0.21
CA VAL A 296 5.26 -1.42 -1.55
C VAL A 296 3.89 -1.65 -2.15
N MET A 297 2.96 -2.25 -1.39
CA MET A 297 1.58 -2.47 -1.83
C MET A 297 0.84 -1.15 -2.08
N ALA A 298 1.10 -0.09 -1.32
CA ALA A 298 0.55 1.24 -1.57
C ALA A 298 1.04 1.83 -2.89
N MET A 299 2.31 1.59 -3.24
CA MET A 299 2.95 2.15 -4.43
C MET A 299 2.79 1.31 -5.71
N LEU A 300 2.10 0.16 -5.65
CA LEU A 300 1.80 -0.66 -6.84
C LEU A 300 0.94 0.11 -7.83
N GLN A 301 1.39 0.18 -9.08
CA GLN A 301 0.61 0.66 -10.20
C GLN A 301 -0.16 -0.50 -10.84
N LEU A 302 -1.45 -0.32 -11.08
CA LEU A 302 -2.34 -1.31 -11.71
C LEU A 302 -2.05 -1.43 -13.22
N SER A 303 -0.89 -1.94 -13.55
CA SER A 303 -0.47 -2.23 -14.91
C SER A 303 0.41 -3.47 -14.92
N ARG A 304 0.31 -4.25 -15.99
CA ARG A 304 1.11 -5.46 -16.13
C ARG A 304 2.52 -5.13 -16.61
N THR A 305 3.53 -5.65 -15.89
CA THR A 305 4.94 -5.64 -16.32
C THR A 305 5.27 -6.84 -17.22
N VAL A 306 4.95 -8.05 -16.75
CA VAL A 306 5.24 -9.35 -17.38
C VAL A 306 4.02 -10.27 -17.31
N ALA A 307 3.97 -11.32 -18.14
CA ALA A 307 2.92 -12.34 -17.97
C ALA A 307 3.01 -12.96 -16.58
N PHE A 308 1.88 -13.18 -15.90
CA PHE A 308 1.89 -13.81 -14.59
C PHE A 308 2.51 -15.21 -14.64
N LYS A 309 2.25 -15.96 -15.72
CA LYS A 309 2.95 -17.22 -16.00
C LYS A 309 4.47 -17.06 -15.96
N GLN A 310 5.02 -16.03 -16.61
CA GLN A 310 6.46 -15.79 -16.64
C GLN A 310 7.00 -15.42 -15.25
N LEU A 311 6.21 -14.70 -14.44
CA LEU A 311 6.55 -14.45 -13.04
C LEU A 311 6.64 -15.76 -12.25
N LEU A 312 5.66 -16.67 -12.38
CA LEU A 312 5.68 -17.98 -11.73
C LEU A 312 6.89 -18.82 -12.17
N GLU A 313 7.19 -18.84 -13.47
CA GLU A 313 8.36 -19.55 -14.00
C GLU A 313 9.68 -18.97 -13.49
N HIS A 314 9.77 -17.64 -13.36
CA HIS A 314 10.92 -16.96 -12.79
C HIS A 314 11.08 -17.30 -11.30
N GLU A 315 10.01 -17.23 -10.52
CA GLU A 315 10.01 -17.62 -9.11
C GLU A 315 10.41 -19.08 -8.92
N ALA A 316 9.94 -19.99 -9.77
CA ALA A 316 10.36 -21.39 -9.74
C ALA A 316 11.85 -21.56 -10.08
N SER A 317 12.41 -20.73 -10.97
CA SER A 317 13.83 -20.80 -11.32
C SER A 317 14.79 -20.36 -10.21
N LEU A 318 14.30 -19.60 -9.22
CA LEU A 318 15.10 -19.20 -8.05
C LEU A 318 15.43 -20.40 -7.13
N GLY A 319 14.73 -21.52 -7.28
CA GLY A 319 15.11 -22.79 -6.66
C GLY A 319 14.99 -22.82 -5.14
N TYR A 320 14.17 -21.95 -4.54
CA TYR A 320 13.84 -22.06 -3.12
C TYR A 320 12.84 -23.19 -2.88
N SER A 321 12.94 -23.80 -1.70
CA SER A 321 12.06 -24.87 -1.22
C SER A 321 11.42 -24.50 0.13
N ASP A 322 10.46 -25.31 0.56
CA ASP A 322 9.82 -25.24 1.89
C ASP A 322 9.11 -23.92 2.21
N ARG A 323 8.69 -23.17 1.19
CA ARG A 323 7.82 -22.00 1.37
C ARG A 323 6.34 -22.40 1.24
N ASP A 324 5.49 -21.74 2.02
CA ASP A 324 4.05 -21.75 1.83
C ASP A 324 3.70 -20.59 0.86
N ILE A 325 3.34 -20.91 -0.37
CA ILE A 325 3.06 -19.92 -1.42
C ILE A 325 1.55 -19.75 -1.54
N VAL A 326 1.07 -18.51 -1.39
CA VAL A 326 -0.32 -18.14 -1.66
C VAL A 326 -0.37 -17.33 -2.95
N ILE A 327 -1.06 -17.84 -3.95
CA ILE A 327 -1.27 -17.18 -5.22
C ILE A 327 -2.65 -16.54 -5.23
N LEU A 328 -2.69 -15.23 -5.39
CA LEU A 328 -3.92 -14.44 -5.52
C LEU A 328 -4.11 -14.10 -7.01
N SER A 329 -5.22 -14.54 -7.60
CA SER A 329 -5.50 -14.26 -9.02
C SER A 329 -6.99 -14.08 -9.29
N ALA A 330 -7.32 -13.22 -10.24
CA ALA A 330 -8.70 -13.00 -10.68
C ALA A 330 -9.23 -14.10 -11.62
N TYR A 331 -8.33 -14.82 -12.28
CA TYR A 331 -8.65 -16.00 -13.10
C TYR A 331 -7.60 -17.08 -12.88
N TRP A 332 -7.97 -18.33 -13.20
CA TRP A 332 -7.07 -19.46 -13.13
C TRP A 332 -7.32 -20.40 -14.31
N ASN A 333 -6.25 -20.79 -15.01
CA ASN A 333 -6.32 -21.66 -16.18
C ASN A 333 -5.22 -22.74 -16.12
N ASP A 334 -5.28 -23.74 -17.01
CA ASP A 334 -4.34 -24.86 -17.06
C ASP A 334 -2.88 -24.41 -17.27
N SER A 335 -2.68 -23.27 -17.96
CA SER A 335 -1.35 -22.71 -18.21
C SER A 335 -0.69 -22.19 -16.93
N LEU A 336 -1.46 -21.52 -16.08
CA LEU A 336 -1.03 -21.06 -14.74
C LEU A 336 -0.89 -22.23 -13.77
N GLU A 337 -1.81 -23.20 -13.81
CA GLU A 337 -1.72 -24.42 -13.01
C GLU A 337 -0.41 -25.17 -13.31
N LEU A 338 -0.10 -25.40 -14.59
CA LEU A 338 1.14 -26.05 -15.01
C LEU A 338 2.40 -25.28 -14.58
N ALA A 339 2.35 -23.94 -14.61
CA ALA A 339 3.46 -23.12 -14.11
C ALA A 339 3.61 -23.24 -12.58
N SER A 340 2.49 -23.29 -11.85
CA SER A 340 2.48 -23.47 -10.39
C SER A 340 2.98 -24.85 -9.95
N GLU A 341 2.79 -25.89 -10.76
CA GLU A 341 3.35 -27.23 -10.51
C GLU A 341 4.88 -27.22 -10.44
N ARG A 342 5.56 -26.31 -11.14
CA ARG A 342 7.03 -26.18 -11.03
C ARG A 342 7.44 -25.67 -9.64
N LEU A 343 6.66 -24.78 -9.04
CA LEU A 343 6.88 -24.34 -7.66
C LEU A 343 6.63 -25.49 -6.67
N ARG A 344 5.58 -26.29 -6.89
CA ARG A 344 5.28 -27.49 -6.06
C ARG A 344 6.37 -28.55 -6.19
N ALA A 345 6.87 -28.80 -7.39
CA ALA A 345 7.97 -29.72 -7.66
C ALA A 345 9.28 -29.30 -6.96
N GLY A 346 9.46 -27.99 -6.70
CA GLY A 346 10.54 -27.46 -5.87
C GLY A 346 10.40 -27.71 -4.36
N GLY A 347 9.36 -28.43 -3.92
CA GLY A 347 9.11 -28.74 -2.51
C GLY A 347 8.31 -27.66 -1.76
N ASN A 348 7.73 -26.69 -2.49
CA ASN A 348 6.88 -25.66 -1.91
C ASN A 348 5.42 -26.12 -1.77
N SER A 349 4.71 -25.58 -0.78
CA SER A 349 3.26 -25.67 -0.73
C SER A 349 2.68 -24.55 -1.61
N VAL A 350 1.72 -24.84 -2.49
CA VAL A 350 1.12 -23.79 -3.33
C VAL A 350 -0.40 -23.85 -3.20
N THR A 351 -0.98 -22.77 -2.69
CA THR A 351 -2.43 -22.59 -2.56
C THR A 351 -2.87 -21.42 -3.42
N VAL A 352 -3.93 -21.60 -4.18
CA VAL A 352 -4.46 -20.58 -5.08
C VAL A 352 -5.77 -20.05 -4.52
N TRP A 353 -5.86 -18.75 -4.31
CA TRP A 353 -7.09 -18.06 -3.94
C TRP A 353 -7.56 -17.22 -5.12
N GLU A 354 -8.66 -17.67 -5.72
CA GLU A 354 -9.34 -16.92 -6.76
C GLU A 354 -10.06 -15.74 -6.13
N ILE A 355 -9.76 -14.52 -6.59
CA ILE A 355 -10.36 -13.30 -6.07
C ILE A 355 -11.80 -13.26 -6.62
N PRO A 356 -12.83 -13.33 -5.77
CA PRO A 356 -14.21 -13.36 -6.24
C PRO A 356 -14.48 -12.08 -7.01
N SER A 357 -15.28 -12.13 -8.08
CA SER A 357 -15.82 -10.89 -8.64
C SER A 357 -16.93 -10.37 -7.73
N ALA A 358 -17.18 -9.06 -7.66
CA ALA A 358 -18.27 -8.52 -6.85
C ALA A 358 -19.68 -9.04 -7.24
N LYS A 359 -19.79 -9.86 -8.29
CA LYS A 359 -21.03 -10.52 -8.73
C LYS A 359 -21.23 -11.94 -8.18
N SER A 360 -20.27 -12.51 -7.46
CA SER A 360 -20.47 -13.83 -6.81
C SER A 360 -20.88 -13.61 -5.36
N ASP A 361 -22.12 -13.96 -5.05
CA ASP A 361 -22.66 -14.02 -3.68
C ASP A 361 -21.72 -14.81 -2.75
N PRO A 362 -21.63 -14.43 -1.47
CA PRO A 362 -20.75 -15.07 -0.48
C PRO A 362 -21.02 -16.58 -0.28
N GLU A 363 -22.18 -17.10 -0.70
CA GLU A 363 -22.47 -18.55 -0.71
C GLU A 363 -21.60 -19.34 -1.71
N HIS A 364 -21.08 -18.70 -2.78
CA HIS A 364 -20.25 -19.39 -3.76
C HIS A 364 -18.79 -19.58 -3.34
N ALA A 365 -18.27 -18.75 -2.42
CA ALA A 365 -16.92 -18.90 -1.91
C ALA A 365 -16.78 -20.11 -0.96
N GLU A 366 -17.81 -20.43 -0.17
CA GLU A 366 -17.84 -21.66 0.62
C GLU A 366 -18.07 -22.91 -0.25
N ALA A 367 -18.81 -22.77 -1.36
CA ALA A 367 -19.07 -23.87 -2.28
C ALA A 367 -17.84 -24.26 -3.12
N SER A 368 -17.01 -23.30 -3.54
CA SER A 368 -15.80 -23.58 -4.34
C SER A 368 -14.67 -24.19 -3.52
N VAL A 369 -14.57 -23.85 -2.23
CA VAL A 369 -13.65 -24.52 -1.28
C VAL A 369 -14.10 -25.97 -1.02
N LYS A 370 -15.38 -26.20 -0.73
CA LYS A 370 -15.92 -27.55 -0.48
C LYS A 370 -15.95 -28.46 -1.71
N ALA A 371 -16.18 -27.92 -2.91
CA ALA A 371 -16.25 -28.71 -4.14
C ALA A 371 -14.89 -29.29 -4.54
N ARG A 372 -13.77 -28.66 -4.17
CA ARG A 372 -12.42 -29.18 -4.43
C ARG A 372 -11.96 -30.19 -3.37
N GLU A 373 -12.42 -30.08 -2.13
CA GLU A 373 -12.17 -31.10 -1.08
C GLU A 373 -12.89 -32.42 -1.36
N GLY A 374 -14.08 -32.40 -1.95
CA GLY A 374 -14.87 -33.60 -2.26
C GLY A 374 -14.38 -34.43 -3.46
N MET A 375 -13.42 -33.93 -4.24
CA MET A 375 -12.91 -34.61 -5.45
C MET A 375 -11.56 -35.31 -5.22
N SER A 376 -11.04 -35.24 -3.99
CA SER A 376 -9.84 -35.94 -3.53
C SER A 376 -10.17 -37.14 -2.60
N ALA A 377 -11.41 -37.60 -2.58
CA ALA A 377 -11.85 -38.78 -1.81
C ALA A 377 -11.96 -40.03 -2.68
#